data_AF-A0A2R7P328-F1
#
_entry.id   AF-A0A2R7P328-F1
#
_cell.length_a   1.000
_cell.length_b   1.000
_cell.length_c   1.000
_cell.angle_alpha   90.00
_cell.angle_beta   90.00
_cell.angle_gamma   90.00
#
_symmetry.space_group_name_H-M   'P 1'
#
loop_
_entity.id
_entity.type
_entity.pdbx_description
1 polymer ?
#
loop_
_entity_poly.entity_id
_entity_poly.type
_entity_poly.pdbx_seq_one_letter_code
_entity_poly.pdbx_strand_id
1 'polypeptide(L)'
;SLLAESEERAGRDDAADEAYRRSLADAPDGYTALAYADQLLRRNRASAALEVLRHQPDSDSVLLRRAQALRLMGDAAWQPLVRDLEARFAAIAARGEGLDAHARERALMALWLQGQPAAAWKAARTNLALQKEPLDWWLALQTSEQSGDAAAHQAVRQALQQAGLQDLRLARWQTRGAQ
;
A
#
# COMPACT_ATOMS: atom_id res chain seq x y z
N SER A 1 -15.47 -5.93 5.39
CA SER A 1 -14.08 -6.21 4.98
C SER A 1 -13.39 -7.36 5.73
N LEU A 2 -13.62 -7.56 7.05
CA LEU A 2 -12.81 -8.45 7.90
C LEU A 2 -12.58 -9.87 7.33
N LEU A 3 -13.62 -10.53 6.81
CA LEU A 3 -13.47 -11.84 6.17
C LEU A 3 -12.52 -11.75 4.98
N ALA A 4 -12.70 -10.77 4.10
CA ALA A 4 -11.87 -10.59 2.92
C ALA A 4 -10.40 -10.36 3.27
N GLU A 5 -10.12 -9.52 4.24
CA GLU A 5 -8.75 -9.28 4.72
C GLU A 5 -8.14 -10.53 5.36
N SER A 6 -8.94 -11.32 6.09
CA SER A 6 -8.46 -12.59 6.66
C SER A 6 -8.15 -13.62 5.59
N GLU A 7 -9.01 -13.74 4.57
CA GLU A 7 -8.79 -14.59 3.41
C GLU A 7 -7.53 -14.16 2.64
N GLU A 8 -7.32 -12.85 2.52
CA GLU A 8 -6.17 -12.27 1.85
C GLU A 8 -4.87 -12.57 2.60
N ARG A 9 -4.84 -12.39 3.92
CA ARG A 9 -3.70 -12.79 4.76
C ARG A 9 -3.44 -14.30 4.71
N ALA A 10 -4.48 -15.10 4.53
CA ALA A 10 -4.36 -16.54 4.35
C ALA A 10 -3.97 -16.95 2.91
N GLY A 11 -3.66 -16.00 2.02
CA GLY A 11 -3.28 -16.26 0.62
C GLY A 11 -4.42 -16.80 -0.24
N ARG A 12 -5.67 -16.75 0.23
CA ARG A 12 -6.86 -17.24 -0.47
C ARG A 12 -7.47 -16.11 -1.30
N ASP A 13 -6.70 -15.69 -2.31
CA ASP A 13 -6.98 -14.47 -3.07
C ASP A 13 -8.36 -14.43 -3.75
N ASP A 14 -8.86 -15.57 -4.25
CA ASP A 14 -10.19 -15.62 -4.88
C ASP A 14 -11.32 -15.56 -3.85
N ALA A 15 -11.14 -16.18 -2.68
CA ALA A 15 -12.10 -16.08 -1.58
C ALA A 15 -12.14 -14.66 -0.99
N ALA A 16 -10.98 -14.01 -0.91
CA ALA A 16 -10.87 -12.60 -0.52
C ALA A 16 -11.57 -11.67 -1.52
N ASP A 17 -11.39 -11.88 -2.82
CA ASP A 17 -12.08 -11.10 -3.88
C ASP A 17 -13.62 -11.20 -3.74
N GLU A 18 -14.14 -12.42 -3.59
CA GLU A 18 -15.57 -12.66 -3.38
C GLU A 18 -16.08 -12.03 -2.07
N ALA A 19 -15.29 -12.08 -1.00
CA ALA A 19 -15.66 -11.45 0.26
C ALA A 19 -15.63 -9.91 0.18
N TYR A 20 -14.68 -9.30 -0.53
CA TYR A 20 -14.66 -7.84 -0.76
C TYR A 20 -15.87 -7.40 -1.58
N ARG A 21 -16.17 -8.10 -2.68
CA ARG A 21 -17.35 -7.79 -3.52
C ARG A 21 -18.64 -7.86 -2.72
N ARG A 22 -18.83 -8.91 -1.91
CA ARG A 22 -20.00 -9.04 -1.03
C ARG A 22 -20.07 -7.91 0.00
N SER A 23 -18.95 -7.58 0.64
CA SER A 23 -18.88 -6.49 1.61
C SER A 23 -19.29 -5.15 1.01
N LEU A 24 -18.81 -4.83 -0.20
CA LEU A 24 -19.14 -3.58 -0.88
C LEU A 24 -20.58 -3.54 -1.42
N ALA A 25 -21.15 -4.70 -1.76
CA ALA A 25 -22.56 -4.79 -2.16
C ALA A 25 -23.51 -4.58 -0.98
N ASP A 26 -23.12 -5.05 0.21
CA ASP A 26 -23.89 -4.88 1.46
C ASP A 26 -23.76 -3.45 2.01
N ALA A 27 -22.52 -2.96 2.12
CA ALA A 27 -22.21 -1.63 2.62
C ALA A 27 -21.04 -1.02 1.83
N PRO A 28 -21.31 -0.12 0.87
CA PRO A 28 -20.27 0.61 0.19
C PRO A 28 -19.53 1.54 1.16
N ASP A 29 -18.26 1.27 1.42
CA ASP A 29 -17.42 2.12 2.26
C ASP A 29 -16.01 2.29 1.66
N GLY A 30 -15.39 3.43 1.95
CA GLY A 30 -14.09 3.79 1.38
C GLY A 30 -12.94 2.92 1.87
N TYR A 31 -13.01 2.41 3.11
CA TYR A 31 -11.96 1.56 3.67
C TYR A 31 -11.93 0.22 2.94
N THR A 32 -13.08 -0.45 2.79
CA THR A 32 -13.21 -1.71 2.05
C THR A 32 -12.82 -1.52 0.58
N ALA A 33 -13.21 -0.39 -0.05
CA ALA A 33 -12.86 -0.11 -1.44
C ALA A 33 -11.34 0.03 -1.64
N LEU A 34 -10.64 0.71 -0.72
CA LEU A 34 -9.19 0.85 -0.76
C LEU A 34 -8.47 -0.50 -0.55
N ALA A 35 -8.91 -1.29 0.43
CA ALA A 35 -8.35 -2.61 0.70
C ALA A 35 -8.54 -3.56 -0.49
N TYR A 36 -9.73 -3.53 -1.12
CA TYR A 36 -10.00 -4.33 -2.31
C TYR A 36 -9.18 -3.86 -3.52
N ALA A 37 -9.03 -2.55 -3.71
CA ALA A 37 -8.16 -2.01 -4.75
C ALA A 37 -6.70 -2.45 -4.56
N ASP A 38 -6.18 -2.48 -3.32
CA ASP A 38 -4.83 -2.97 -3.03
C ASP A 38 -4.66 -4.44 -3.41
N GLN A 39 -5.65 -5.27 -3.08
CA GLN A 39 -5.67 -6.68 -3.47
C GLN A 39 -5.63 -6.83 -5.00
N LEU A 40 -6.47 -6.09 -5.72
CA LEU A 40 -6.56 -6.12 -7.17
C LEU A 40 -5.24 -5.65 -7.82
N LEU A 41 -4.64 -4.58 -7.32
CA LEU A 41 -3.35 -4.08 -7.80
C LEU A 41 -2.22 -5.09 -7.57
N ARG A 42 -2.17 -5.73 -6.39
CA ARG A 42 -1.21 -6.82 -6.11
C ARG A 42 -1.34 -8.00 -7.08
N ARG A 43 -2.56 -8.25 -7.56
CA ARG A 43 -2.87 -9.31 -8.53
C ARG A 43 -2.80 -8.86 -9.99
N ASN A 44 -2.24 -7.69 -10.29
CA ASN A 44 -2.15 -7.10 -11.64
C ASN A 44 -3.52 -6.87 -12.32
N ARG A 45 -4.59 -6.65 -11.55
CA ARG A 45 -5.95 -6.37 -12.04
C ARG A 45 -6.25 -4.87 -11.99
N ALA A 46 -5.40 -4.06 -12.61
CA ALA A 46 -5.45 -2.60 -12.53
C ALA A 46 -6.78 -1.99 -13.00
N SER A 47 -7.34 -2.47 -14.11
CA SER A 47 -8.65 -1.98 -14.59
C SER A 47 -9.79 -2.24 -13.59
N ALA A 48 -9.79 -3.39 -12.92
CA ALA A 48 -10.77 -3.68 -11.89
C ALA A 48 -10.61 -2.77 -10.67
N ALA A 49 -9.37 -2.45 -10.29
CA ALA A 49 -9.09 -1.51 -9.19
C ALA A 49 -9.64 -0.10 -9.49
N LEU A 50 -9.52 0.37 -10.75
CA LEU A 50 -10.14 1.63 -11.17
C LEU A 50 -11.66 1.61 -11.05
N GLU A 51 -12.31 0.53 -11.45
CA GLU A 51 -13.77 0.43 -11.33
C GLU A 51 -14.25 0.39 -9.88
N VAL A 52 -13.55 -0.32 -8.99
CA VAL A 52 -13.84 -0.29 -7.54
C VAL A 52 -13.74 1.11 -6.97
N LEU A 53 -12.76 1.89 -7.44
CA LEU A 53 -12.51 3.24 -6.95
C LEU A 53 -13.31 4.32 -7.68
N ARG A 54 -14.06 4.01 -8.73
CA ARG A 54 -14.76 4.99 -9.60
C ARG A 54 -15.59 6.01 -8.82
N HIS A 55 -16.35 5.54 -7.83
CA HIS A 55 -17.29 6.37 -7.06
C HIS A 55 -16.73 6.84 -5.72
N GLN A 56 -15.48 6.52 -5.41
CA GLN A 56 -14.83 6.98 -4.19
C GLN A 56 -14.44 8.45 -4.31
N PRO A 57 -14.55 9.24 -3.22
CA PRO A 57 -14.11 10.62 -3.21
C PRO A 57 -12.59 10.72 -3.42
N ASP A 58 -12.15 11.84 -3.98
CA ASP A 58 -10.74 12.12 -4.29
C ASP A 58 -9.92 12.46 -3.04
N SER A 59 -9.66 11.44 -2.23
CA SER A 59 -8.68 11.47 -1.15
C SER A 59 -7.29 11.06 -1.65
N ASP A 60 -6.23 11.43 -0.93
CA ASP A 60 -4.85 11.08 -1.28
C ASP A 60 -4.69 9.56 -1.46
N SER A 61 -5.30 8.78 -0.58
CA SER A 61 -5.30 7.31 -0.62
C SER A 61 -5.98 6.75 -1.88
N VAL A 62 -7.06 7.37 -2.36
CA VAL A 62 -7.77 6.98 -3.60
C VAL A 62 -6.95 7.39 -4.83
N LEU A 63 -6.47 8.62 -4.87
CA LEU A 63 -5.69 9.17 -5.98
C LEU A 63 -4.40 8.37 -6.22
N LEU A 64 -3.70 7.96 -5.15
CA LEU A 64 -2.51 7.12 -5.25
C LEU A 64 -2.77 5.80 -5.96
N ARG A 65 -3.86 5.10 -5.59
CA ARG A 65 -4.22 3.80 -6.18
C ARG A 65 -4.72 3.94 -7.61
N ARG A 66 -5.48 5.00 -7.92
CA ARG A 66 -5.86 5.31 -9.31
C ARG A 66 -4.64 5.60 -10.18
N ALA A 67 -3.70 6.42 -9.70
CA ALA A 67 -2.46 6.72 -10.40
C ALA A 67 -1.63 5.46 -10.64
N GLN A 68 -1.51 4.59 -9.62
CA GLN A 68 -0.79 3.33 -9.77
C GLN A 68 -1.46 2.39 -10.78
N ALA A 69 -2.79 2.27 -10.75
CA ALA A 69 -3.53 1.47 -11.71
C ALA A 69 -3.31 1.94 -13.16
N LEU A 70 -3.46 3.25 -13.40
CA LEU A 70 -3.23 3.86 -14.71
C LEU A 70 -1.79 3.67 -15.19
N ARG A 71 -0.80 3.84 -14.29
CA ARG A 71 0.61 3.58 -14.60
C ARG A 71 0.86 2.14 -15.02
N LEU A 72 0.30 1.16 -14.31
CA LEU A 72 0.42 -0.27 -14.66
C LEU A 72 -0.22 -0.60 -16.01
N MET A 73 -1.26 0.15 -16.41
CA MET A 73 -1.92 0.02 -17.70
C MET A 73 -1.19 0.75 -18.84
N GLY A 74 -0.12 1.50 -18.55
CA GLY A 74 0.56 2.33 -19.54
C GLY A 74 -0.20 3.59 -19.95
N ASP A 75 -1.23 3.99 -19.20
CA ASP A 75 -2.05 5.16 -19.47
C ASP A 75 -1.44 6.42 -18.86
N ALA A 76 -1.05 7.40 -19.67
CA ALA A 76 -0.44 8.65 -19.22
C ALA A 76 -1.33 9.51 -18.29
N ALA A 77 -2.63 9.19 -18.15
CA ALA A 77 -3.54 9.84 -17.21
C ALA A 77 -3.13 9.70 -15.73
N TRP A 78 -2.14 8.86 -15.39
CA TRP A 78 -1.55 8.85 -14.04
C TRP A 78 -0.76 10.13 -13.71
N GLN A 79 -0.20 10.82 -14.72
CA GLN A 79 0.71 11.95 -14.49
C GLN A 79 0.02 13.17 -13.85
N PRO A 80 -1.17 13.62 -14.30
CA PRO A 80 -1.91 14.66 -13.61
C PRO A 80 -2.25 14.32 -12.15
N LEU A 81 -2.58 13.06 -11.85
CA LEU A 81 -2.89 12.63 -10.48
C LEU A 81 -1.68 12.73 -9.56
N VAL A 82 -0.49 12.40 -10.07
CA VAL A 82 0.77 12.59 -9.34
C VAL A 82 1.03 14.06 -9.03
N ARG A 83 0.81 14.96 -9.99
CA ARG A 83 0.98 16.40 -9.76
C ARG A 83 0.02 16.95 -8.70
N ASP A 84 -1.23 16.47 -8.67
CA ASP A 84 -2.20 16.84 -7.63
C ASP A 84 -1.71 16.37 -6.24
N LEU A 85 -1.28 15.10 -6.13
CA LEU A 85 -0.71 14.56 -4.90
C LEU A 85 0.52 15.35 -4.41
N GLU A 86 1.42 15.75 -5.31
CA GLU A 86 2.58 16.59 -4.99
C GLU A 86 2.15 17.95 -4.44
N ALA A 87 1.19 18.60 -5.09
CA ALA A 87 0.66 19.88 -4.65
C ALA A 87 -0.01 19.79 -3.27
N ARG A 88 -0.75 18.70 -3.01
CA ARG A 88 -1.40 18.45 -1.71
C ARG A 88 -0.38 18.29 -0.59
N PHE A 89 0.64 17.45 -0.77
CA PHE A 89 1.68 17.29 0.26
C PHE A 89 2.53 18.55 0.45
N ALA A 90 2.81 19.29 -0.62
CA ALA A 90 3.49 20.57 -0.53
C ALA A 90 2.67 21.60 0.26
N ALA A 91 1.35 21.64 0.06
CA ALA A 91 0.46 22.54 0.79
C ALA A 91 0.38 22.20 2.29
N ILE A 92 0.40 20.92 2.66
CA ILE A 92 0.46 20.48 4.07
C ILE A 92 1.78 20.92 4.71
N ALA A 93 2.90 20.65 4.03
CA ALA A 93 4.23 21.05 4.52
C ALA A 93 4.35 22.58 4.68
N ALA A 94 3.77 23.36 3.77
CA ALA A 94 3.79 24.82 3.82
C ALA A 94 3.03 25.41 5.03
N ARG A 95 2.07 24.66 5.59
CA ARG A 95 1.36 25.05 6.83
C ARG A 95 2.16 24.74 8.10
N GLY A 96 3.34 24.12 7.97
CA GLY A 96 4.14 23.64 9.10
C GLY A 96 3.60 22.37 9.75
N GLU A 97 2.64 21.70 9.09
CA GLU A 97 2.07 20.44 9.59
C GLU A 97 3.03 19.28 9.36
N GLY A 98 3.15 18.41 10.36
CA GLY A 98 3.98 17.21 10.27
C GLY A 98 3.41 16.22 9.25
N LEU A 99 4.23 15.80 8.29
CA LEU A 99 3.85 14.83 7.26
C LEU A 99 3.80 13.38 7.76
N ASP A 100 4.02 13.14 9.06
CA ASP A 100 4.05 11.81 9.65
C ASP A 100 2.67 11.13 9.61
N ALA A 101 1.59 11.90 9.71
CA ALA A 101 0.21 11.41 9.53
C ALA A 101 -0.05 10.88 8.11
N HIS A 102 0.73 11.32 7.12
CA HIS A 102 0.67 10.90 5.71
C HIS A 102 1.85 9.98 5.33
N ALA A 103 2.51 9.37 6.31
CA ALA A 103 3.71 8.58 6.06
C ALA A 103 3.45 7.38 5.14
N ARG A 104 2.27 6.72 5.25
CA ARG A 104 1.87 5.63 4.33
C ARG A 104 1.76 6.16 2.91
N GLU A 105 0.96 7.20 2.71
CA GLU A 105 0.71 7.81 1.39
C GLU A 105 2.01 8.26 0.72
N ARG A 106 2.91 8.90 1.47
CA ARG A 106 4.21 9.34 0.96
C ARG A 106 5.10 8.16 0.57
N ALA A 107 5.09 7.08 1.35
CA ALA A 107 5.83 5.87 1.02
C ALA A 107 5.30 5.21 -0.25
N LEU A 108 3.98 5.10 -0.38
CA LEU A 108 3.33 4.58 -1.58
C LEU A 108 3.65 5.42 -2.81
N MET A 109 3.57 6.74 -2.71
CA MET A 109 3.90 7.67 -3.80
C MET A 109 5.34 7.50 -4.28
N ALA A 110 6.30 7.50 -3.35
CA ALA A 110 7.71 7.39 -3.67
C ALA A 110 8.05 6.04 -4.32
N LEU A 111 7.42 4.96 -3.82
CA LEU A 111 7.60 3.60 -4.35
C LEU A 111 6.94 3.42 -5.72
N TRP A 112 5.66 3.72 -5.83
CA TRP A 112 4.82 3.37 -6.98
C TRP A 112 4.91 4.36 -8.12
N LEU A 113 5.15 5.65 -7.84
CA LEU A 113 4.94 6.73 -8.82
C LEU A 113 6.24 7.48 -9.13
N GLN A 114 7.15 7.61 -8.17
CA GLN A 114 8.38 8.40 -8.35
C GLN A 114 9.65 7.57 -8.57
N GLY A 115 9.63 6.27 -8.25
CA GLY A 115 10.84 5.43 -8.37
C GLY A 115 11.95 5.86 -7.41
N GLN A 116 11.58 6.35 -6.22
CA GLN A 116 12.50 6.87 -5.20
C GLN A 116 12.53 5.92 -3.97
N PRO A 117 13.17 4.75 -4.07
CA PRO A 117 13.07 3.71 -3.04
C PRO A 117 13.63 4.15 -1.68
N ALA A 118 14.69 4.97 -1.65
CA ALA A 118 15.23 5.51 -0.39
C ALA A 118 14.24 6.46 0.32
N ALA A 119 13.54 7.32 -0.44
CA ALA A 119 12.51 8.19 0.10
C ALA A 119 11.29 7.37 0.58
N ALA A 120 10.92 6.34 -0.19
CA ALA A 120 9.86 5.42 0.17
C ALA A 120 10.17 4.68 1.47
N TRP A 121 11.40 4.18 1.64
CA TRP A 121 11.83 3.52 2.88
C TRP A 121 11.76 4.46 4.08
N LYS A 122 12.27 5.70 3.96
CA LYS A 122 12.21 6.68 5.05
C LYS A 122 10.77 6.90 5.54
N ALA A 123 9.82 7.07 4.62
CA ALA A 123 8.41 7.26 4.94
C ALA A 123 7.77 5.96 5.48
N ALA A 124 8.06 4.81 4.89
CA ALA A 124 7.53 3.52 5.31
C ALA A 124 7.96 3.15 6.73
N ARG A 125 9.19 3.49 7.12
CA ARG A 125 9.70 3.31 8.48
C ARG A 125 8.92 4.14 9.49
N THR A 126 8.67 5.42 9.20
CA THR A 126 7.82 6.28 10.04
C THR A 126 6.42 5.70 10.16
N ASN A 127 5.83 5.29 9.04
CA ASN A 127 4.49 4.72 9.01
C ASN A 127 4.40 3.41 9.83
N LEU A 128 5.36 2.51 9.67
CA LEU A 128 5.41 1.24 10.42
C LEU A 128 5.53 1.49 11.92
N ALA A 129 6.24 2.53 12.36
CA ALA A 129 6.33 2.87 13.78
C ALA A 129 4.97 3.32 14.36
N LEU A 130 4.13 3.97 13.54
CA LEU A 130 2.86 4.56 13.94
C LEU A 130 1.67 3.58 13.86
N GLN A 131 1.51 2.88 12.74
CA GLN A 131 0.26 2.19 12.40
C GLN A 131 0.34 0.66 12.55
N LYS A 132 1.44 0.02 12.12
CA LYS A 132 1.69 -1.43 12.25
C LYS A 132 0.62 -2.33 11.61
N GLU A 133 -0.13 -1.82 10.65
CA GLU A 133 -1.11 -2.61 9.89
C GLU A 133 -0.39 -3.58 8.93
N PRO A 134 -1.04 -4.66 8.48
CA PRO A 134 -0.44 -5.62 7.56
C PRO A 134 0.16 -5.00 6.29
N LEU A 135 -0.50 -3.98 5.72
CA LEU A 135 0.03 -3.24 4.56
C LEU A 135 1.32 -2.48 4.89
N ASP A 136 1.47 -2.00 6.13
CA ASP A 136 2.65 -1.24 6.55
C ASP A 136 3.87 -2.13 6.65
N TRP A 137 3.67 -3.39 7.08
CA TRP A 137 4.71 -4.42 7.05
C TRP A 137 5.14 -4.74 5.62
N TRP A 138 4.18 -4.96 4.73
CA TRP A 138 4.47 -5.18 3.31
C TRP A 138 5.28 -4.00 2.73
N LEU A 139 4.83 -2.77 3.00
CA LEU A 139 5.45 -1.56 2.49
C LEU A 139 6.86 -1.35 3.04
N ALA A 140 7.08 -1.57 4.34
CA ALA A 140 8.39 -1.48 4.97
C ALA A 140 9.38 -2.53 4.43
N LEU A 141 8.94 -3.78 4.25
CA LEU A 141 9.80 -4.84 3.70
C LEU A 141 10.17 -4.56 2.24
N GLN A 142 9.17 -4.20 1.42
CA GLN A 142 9.37 -3.86 0.00
C GLN A 142 10.30 -2.67 -0.19
N THR A 143 10.09 -1.60 0.58
CA THR A 143 10.88 -0.36 0.41
C THR A 143 12.28 -0.49 0.98
N SER A 144 12.47 -1.17 2.13
CA SER A 144 13.82 -1.43 2.67
C SER A 144 14.65 -2.35 1.77
N GLU A 145 14.02 -3.33 1.12
CA GLU A 145 14.70 -4.18 0.13
C GLU A 145 15.15 -3.35 -1.09
N GLN A 146 14.24 -2.57 -1.67
CA GLN A 146 14.53 -1.77 -2.86
C GLN A 146 15.47 -0.58 -2.61
N SER A 147 15.59 -0.11 -1.36
CA SER A 147 16.52 0.97 -1.03
C SER A 147 17.99 0.51 -1.03
N GLY A 148 18.25 -0.81 -1.05
CA GLY A 148 19.60 -1.37 -0.97
C GLY A 148 20.24 -1.29 0.42
N ASP A 149 19.50 -0.87 1.44
CA ASP A 149 19.99 -0.80 2.83
C ASP A 149 19.82 -2.18 3.48
N ALA A 150 20.81 -3.05 3.27
CA ALA A 150 20.77 -4.44 3.74
C ALA A 150 20.62 -4.54 5.27
N ALA A 151 21.23 -3.63 6.03
CA ALA A 151 21.14 -3.61 7.48
C ALA A 151 19.72 -3.25 7.93
N ALA A 152 19.13 -2.20 7.35
CA ALA A 152 17.74 -1.83 7.64
C ALA A 152 16.76 -2.93 7.22
N HIS A 153 16.94 -3.52 6.04
CA HIS A 153 16.08 -4.60 5.56
C HIS A 153 16.10 -5.81 6.51
N GLN A 154 17.29 -6.22 6.97
CA GLN A 154 17.42 -7.29 7.93
C GLN A 154 16.74 -6.96 9.27
N ALA A 155 16.82 -5.71 9.74
CA ALA A 155 16.14 -5.27 10.95
C ALA A 155 14.61 -5.35 10.82
N VAL A 156 14.04 -4.97 9.66
CA VAL A 156 12.59 -5.09 9.43
C VAL A 156 12.15 -6.56 9.41
N ARG A 157 12.94 -7.46 8.80
CA ARG A 157 12.66 -8.90 8.80
C ARG A 157 12.65 -9.49 10.21
N GLN A 158 13.61 -9.09 11.05
CA GLN A 158 13.66 -9.50 12.46
C GLN A 158 12.46 -8.95 13.24
N ALA A 159 12.09 -7.68 13.03
CA ALA A 159 10.93 -7.08 13.66
C ALA A 159 9.62 -7.79 13.26
N LEU A 160 9.48 -8.21 12.00
CA LEU A 160 8.32 -8.98 11.54
C LEU A 160 8.21 -10.33 12.28
N GLN A 161 9.33 -11.03 12.49
CA GLN A 161 9.36 -12.29 13.23
C GLN A 161 8.92 -12.10 14.69
N GLN A 162 9.34 -11.01 15.32
CA GLN A 162 8.95 -10.67 16.69
C GLN A 162 7.49 -10.24 16.81
N ALA A 163 6.94 -9.58 15.77
CA ALA A 163 5.55 -9.13 15.75
C ALA A 163 4.55 -10.30 15.67
N GLY A 164 4.97 -11.50 15.25
CA GLY A 164 4.11 -12.67 15.15
C GLY A 164 2.99 -12.56 14.11
N LEU A 165 3.10 -11.61 13.17
CA LEU A 165 2.11 -11.39 12.12
C LEU A 165 2.07 -12.58 11.16
N GLN A 166 0.89 -13.20 11.04
CA GLN A 166 0.60 -14.26 10.08
C GLN A 166 -0.03 -13.65 8.83
N ASP A 167 0.75 -13.55 7.76
CA ASP A 167 0.32 -13.03 6.47
C ASP A 167 1.15 -13.66 5.35
N LEU A 168 0.53 -14.52 4.54
CA LEU A 168 1.20 -15.23 3.45
C LEU A 168 1.73 -14.30 2.35
N ARG A 169 1.20 -13.07 2.25
CA ARG A 169 1.75 -12.05 1.33
C ARG A 169 3.17 -11.66 1.71
N LEU A 170 3.58 -11.90 2.96
CA LEU A 170 4.90 -11.58 3.48
C LEU A 170 5.87 -12.77 3.50
N ALA A 171 5.41 -13.97 3.09
CA ALA A 171 6.14 -15.23 3.25
C ALA A 171 7.55 -15.19 2.65
N ARG A 172 7.76 -14.48 1.52
CA ARG A 172 9.07 -14.36 0.87
C ARG A 172 10.15 -13.70 1.73
N TRP A 173 9.77 -12.88 2.71
CA TRP A 173 10.71 -12.23 3.64
C TRP A 173 10.81 -12.98 4.98
N GLN A 174 9.89 -13.91 5.24
CA GLN A 174 9.87 -14.74 6.45
C GLN A 174 10.74 -15.99 6.35
N THR A 175 11.15 -16.38 5.14
CA THR A 175 12.04 -17.53 4.93
C THR A 175 13.31 -17.36 5.77
N ARG A 176 13.53 -18.28 6.70
CA ARG A 176 14.80 -18.43 7.39
C ARG A 176 15.86 -18.62 6.33
N GLY A 177 16.96 -17.86 6.41
CA GLY A 177 18.17 -18.23 5.69
C GLY A 177 18.42 -19.72 5.94
N ALA A 178 18.67 -20.47 4.86
CA ALA A 178 19.16 -21.83 4.98
C ALA A 178 20.32 -21.81 5.99
N GLN A 179 20.26 -22.76 6.94
CA GLN A 179 21.34 -23.05 7.87
C GLN A 179 22.63 -23.33 7.12
#